data_AF-A0A9W4L0N4-F1
#
_entry.id   AF-A0A9W4L0N4-F1
#
_cell.length_a   1.000
_cell.length_b   1.000
_cell.length_c   1.000
_cell.angle_alpha   90.00
_cell.angle_beta   90.00
_cell.angle_gamma   90.00
#
_symmetry.space_group_name_H-M   'P 1'
#
loop_
_entity.id
_entity.type
_entity.pdbx_description
1 polymer ?
#
loop_
_entity_poly.entity_id
_entity_poly.type
_entity_poly.pdbx_seq_one_letter_code
_entity_poly.pdbx_strand_id
1 'polypeptide(L)'
;MRTIDPFEILDGKAIKYLDVFGVEDGIALKSKYEDKSYWIYDYYCMHQTCDCQEVYLEFVEELKGNKQAGQHFGVRVSFGDNQFVLEDYNISKQKAMDIAEDTLKYSKDVMELFKQRYQQMKEKGTQIITESAKAAKMPHVHAEPVIGRNEPCPCGSGKKYKKCCGAA
;
A
#
# COMPACT_ATOMS: atom_id res chain seq x y z
N MET A 1 -5.42 6.77 -5.36
CA MET A 1 -5.17 5.32 -5.40
C MET A 1 -4.06 5.03 -6.40
N ARG A 2 -3.10 4.19 -6.03
CA ARG A 2 -2.04 3.65 -6.90
C ARG A 2 -2.20 2.14 -7.02
N THR A 3 -1.54 1.55 -8.01
CA THR A 3 -1.38 0.09 -8.06
C THR A 3 -0.48 -0.37 -6.92
N ILE A 4 -0.92 -1.41 -6.20
CA ILE A 4 -0.16 -2.04 -5.12
C ILE A 4 0.53 -3.28 -5.68
N ASP A 5 1.86 -3.36 -5.53
CA ASP A 5 2.60 -4.56 -5.91
C ASP A 5 2.34 -5.66 -4.86
N PRO A 6 1.89 -6.87 -5.26
CA PRO A 6 1.72 -8.00 -4.35
C PRO A 6 2.97 -8.28 -3.49
N PHE A 7 4.17 -8.00 -3.98
CA PHE A 7 5.40 -8.18 -3.22
C PHE A 7 5.51 -7.22 -2.02
N GLU A 8 5.00 -5.98 -2.13
CA GLU A 8 4.93 -5.06 -0.98
C GLU A 8 4.09 -5.66 0.16
N ILE A 9 3.01 -6.34 -0.18
CA ILE A 9 2.13 -7.00 0.79
C ILE A 9 2.85 -8.20 1.42
N LEU A 10 3.49 -9.04 0.60
CA LEU A 10 4.20 -10.25 1.06
C LEU A 10 5.44 -9.93 1.91
N ASP A 11 6.12 -8.83 1.62
CA ASP A 11 7.26 -8.30 2.40
C ASP A 11 6.81 -7.64 3.73
N GLY A 12 5.49 -7.61 3.98
CA GLY A 12 4.93 -7.09 5.23
C GLY A 12 5.00 -5.57 5.37
N LYS A 13 5.19 -4.83 4.27
CA LYS A 13 5.25 -3.36 4.30
C LYS A 13 3.93 -2.77 4.81
N ALA A 14 4.03 -1.72 5.61
CA ALA A 14 2.89 -0.89 5.95
C ALA A 14 2.57 0.02 4.76
N ILE A 15 1.35 -0.09 4.24
CA ILE A 15 0.91 0.62 3.03
C ILE A 15 -0.10 1.70 3.45
N LYS A 16 0.03 2.90 2.86
CA LYS A 16 -0.84 4.04 3.12
C LYS A 16 -2.28 3.72 2.71
N TYR A 17 -3.25 3.99 3.57
CA TYR A 17 -4.66 3.71 3.26
C TYR A 17 -5.14 4.44 2.00
N LEU A 18 -4.78 5.72 1.85
CA LEU A 18 -5.13 6.54 0.68
C LEU A 18 -4.51 6.03 -0.64
N ASP A 19 -3.39 5.30 -0.57
CA ASP A 19 -2.79 4.66 -1.74
C ASP A 19 -3.68 3.53 -2.25
N VAL A 20 -4.42 2.87 -1.36
CA VAL A 20 -5.27 1.71 -1.66
C VAL A 20 -6.72 2.11 -1.97
N PHE A 21 -7.28 3.06 -1.22
CA PHE A 21 -8.70 3.42 -1.30
C PHE A 21 -8.96 4.86 -1.78
N GLY A 22 -7.92 5.67 -1.97
CA GLY A 22 -8.11 7.09 -2.30
C GLY A 22 -8.85 7.84 -1.21
N VAL A 23 -9.63 8.86 -1.59
CA VAL A 23 -10.39 9.75 -0.68
C VAL A 23 -11.89 9.41 -0.65
N GLU A 24 -12.24 8.16 -0.96
CA GLU A 24 -13.63 7.73 -1.18
C GLU A 24 -14.53 7.88 0.07
N ASP A 25 -13.97 7.72 1.27
CA ASP A 25 -14.69 7.91 2.53
C ASP A 25 -14.87 9.40 2.92
N GLY A 26 -14.21 10.32 2.20
CA GLY A 26 -14.25 11.76 2.49
C GLY A 26 -13.58 12.16 3.80
N ILE A 27 -12.83 11.26 4.45
CA ILE A 27 -12.24 11.52 5.76
C ILE A 27 -10.80 12.02 5.59
N ALA A 28 -10.58 13.28 5.98
CA ALA A 28 -9.28 13.89 6.11
C ALA A 28 -8.85 13.92 7.59
N LEU A 29 -7.78 13.21 7.93
CA LEU A 29 -7.24 13.21 9.28
C LEU A 29 -6.33 14.42 9.48
N LYS A 30 -6.65 15.24 10.47
CA LYS A 30 -5.86 16.41 10.85
C LYS A 30 -5.75 16.51 12.37
N SER A 31 -4.59 16.93 12.83
CA SER A 31 -4.37 17.38 14.20
C SER A 31 -4.06 18.87 14.21
N LYS A 32 -4.42 19.54 15.31
CA LYS A 32 -4.01 20.92 15.59
C LYS A 32 -3.31 20.93 16.93
N TYR A 33 -2.15 21.55 16.97
CA TYR A 33 -1.39 21.71 18.20
C TYR A 33 -0.73 23.08 18.18
N GLU A 34 -1.00 23.88 19.22
CA GLU A 34 -0.67 25.32 19.25
C GLU A 34 -1.23 26.01 17.98
N ASP A 35 -0.41 26.79 17.26
CA ASP A 35 -0.78 27.52 16.04
C ASP A 35 -0.53 26.72 14.76
N LYS A 36 -0.22 25.42 14.87
CA LYS A 36 0.15 24.54 13.76
C LYS A 36 -0.93 23.50 13.48
N SER A 37 -1.06 23.15 12.21
CA SER A 37 -1.87 22.04 11.73
C SER A 37 -0.95 20.93 11.21
N TYR A 38 -1.34 19.68 11.44
CA TYR A 38 -0.64 18.51 10.91
C TYR A 38 -1.65 17.65 10.14
N TRP A 39 -1.27 17.25 8.92
CA TRP A 39 -1.93 16.16 8.21
C TRP A 39 -1.50 14.84 8.83
N ILE A 40 -2.42 13.89 8.91
CA ILE A 40 -2.13 12.55 9.41
C ILE A 40 -2.38 11.56 8.28
N TYR A 41 -1.38 10.73 7.97
CA TYR A 41 -1.52 9.61 7.05
C TYR A 41 -1.43 8.30 7.83
N ASP A 42 -2.40 7.42 7.62
CA ASP A 42 -2.47 6.12 8.27
C ASP A 42 -2.02 5.00 7.33
N TYR A 43 -1.21 4.09 7.89
CA TYR A 43 -0.58 2.98 7.19
C TYR A 43 -0.87 1.66 7.90
N TYR A 44 -1.11 0.62 7.12
CA TYR A 44 -1.50 -0.69 7.64
C TYR A 44 -0.78 -1.82 6.91
N CYS A 45 -0.52 -2.90 7.63
CA CYS A 45 -0.12 -4.16 7.03
C CYS A 45 -1.29 -4.79 6.27
N MET A 46 -1.10 -5.14 5.00
CA MET A 46 -2.11 -5.80 4.18
C MET A 46 -1.98 -7.34 4.17
N HIS A 47 -0.95 -7.90 4.82
CA HIS A 47 -0.67 -9.33 4.78
C HIS A 47 -1.72 -10.13 5.56
N GLN A 48 -2.47 -11.01 4.89
CA GLN A 48 -3.62 -11.73 5.47
C GLN A 48 -3.28 -12.63 6.67
N THR A 49 -2.10 -13.25 6.68
CA THR A 49 -1.68 -14.15 7.78
C THR A 49 -0.93 -13.43 8.90
N CYS A 50 -0.67 -12.14 8.75
CA CYS A 50 -0.01 -11.36 9.79
C CYS A 50 -1.07 -10.92 10.82
N ASP A 51 -0.79 -11.15 12.10
CA ASP A 51 -1.67 -10.88 13.23
C ASP A 51 -1.39 -9.52 13.90
N CYS A 52 -0.54 -8.67 13.31
CA CYS A 52 -0.23 -7.34 13.84
C CYS A 52 -1.52 -6.53 14.06
N GLN A 53 -1.73 -5.98 15.26
CA GLN A 53 -2.91 -5.20 15.59
C GLN A 53 -2.51 -3.75 15.86
N GLU A 54 -2.07 -3.05 14.81
CA GLU A 54 -1.52 -1.71 14.92
C GLU A 54 -1.78 -0.86 13.68
N VAL A 55 -1.65 0.45 13.86
CA VAL A 55 -1.60 1.45 12.79
C VAL A 55 -0.32 2.26 12.94
N TYR A 56 0.34 2.57 11.83
CA TYR A 56 1.38 3.59 11.79
C TYR A 56 0.79 4.90 11.28
N LEU A 57 0.94 5.96 12.06
CA LEU A 57 0.43 7.30 11.77
C LEU A 57 1.61 8.23 11.50
N GLU A 58 1.61 8.83 10.32
CA GLU A 58 2.59 9.81 9.88
C GLU A 58 2.00 11.22 10.02
N PHE A 59 2.59 12.04 10.87
CA PHE A 59 2.19 13.43 11.09
C PHE A 59 3.08 14.35 10.26
N VAL A 60 2.48 15.15 9.38
CA VAL A 60 3.19 16.09 8.50
C VAL A 60 2.64 17.50 8.72
N GLU A 61 3.50 18.44 9.13
CA GLU A 61 3.12 19.84 9.33
C GLU A 61 2.60 20.45 8.02
N GLU A 62 1.42 21.06 8.09
CA GLU A 62 0.85 21.84 7.02
C GLU A 62 1.61 23.17 6.91
N LEU A 63 2.46 23.27 5.89
CA LEU A 63 3.24 24.48 5.63
C LEU A 63 2.38 25.59 5.05
N LYS A 64 2.63 26.82 5.51
CA LYS A 64 2.10 28.05 4.91
C LYS A 64 3.20 28.75 4.10
N GLY A 65 2.91 29.10 2.85
CA GLY A 65 3.84 29.83 1.96
C GLY A 65 4.98 28.98 1.38
N ASN A 66 6.07 29.62 0.94
CA ASN A 66 7.22 28.99 0.26
C ASN A 66 8.22 28.29 1.22
N LYS A 67 7.77 27.69 2.31
CA LYS A 67 8.66 26.93 3.19
C LYS A 67 9.03 25.60 2.55
N GLN A 68 10.31 25.21 2.66
CA GLN A 68 10.86 24.02 1.99
C GLN A 68 10.86 22.76 2.85
N ALA A 69 10.68 22.85 4.18
CA ALA A 69 10.63 21.68 5.05
C ALA A 69 9.67 21.91 6.23
N GLY A 70 8.70 21.00 6.38
CA GLY A 70 7.79 20.95 7.51
C GLY A 70 8.27 19.96 8.57
N GLN A 71 7.78 20.12 9.80
CA GLN A 71 7.98 19.12 10.83
C GLN A 71 7.25 17.83 10.47
N HIS A 72 7.87 16.70 10.79
CA HIS A 72 7.36 15.37 10.55
C HIS A 72 7.72 14.45 11.71
N PHE A 73 6.79 13.55 12.07
CA PHE A 73 7.05 12.44 12.97
C PHE A 73 6.07 11.28 12.73
N GLY A 74 6.51 10.06 13.04
CA GLY A 74 5.70 8.86 12.99
C GLY A 74 5.31 8.36 14.38
N VAL A 75 4.14 7.76 14.53
CA VAL A 75 3.81 6.96 15.71
C VAL A 75 3.18 5.65 15.31
N ARG A 76 3.61 4.57 15.95
CA ARG A 76 2.98 3.25 15.85
C ARG A 76 2.04 3.07 17.02
N VAL A 77 0.75 2.87 16.77
CA VAL A 77 -0.30 2.75 17.80
C VAL A 77 -0.83 1.32 17.83
N SER A 78 -0.77 0.69 19.00
CA SER A 78 -1.34 -0.64 19.27
C SER A 78 -2.85 -0.55 19.46
N PHE A 79 -3.61 -1.44 18.82
CA PHE A 79 -5.07 -1.52 18.97
C PHE A 79 -5.51 -2.24 20.25
N GLY A 80 -4.60 -2.96 20.91
CA GLY A 80 -4.88 -3.77 22.10
C GLY A 80 -4.98 -2.93 23.38
N ASP A 81 -4.01 -2.03 23.57
CA ASP A 81 -3.87 -1.19 24.77
C ASP A 81 -3.84 0.32 24.46
N ASN A 82 -3.94 0.70 23.18
CA ASN A 82 -3.85 2.09 22.70
C ASN A 82 -2.54 2.79 23.07
N GLN A 83 -1.50 2.04 23.43
CA GLN A 83 -0.17 2.61 23.60
C GLN A 83 0.44 2.92 22.23
N PHE A 84 1.29 3.93 22.19
CA PHE A 84 2.00 4.28 20.98
C PHE A 84 3.50 4.43 21.21
N VAL A 85 4.27 4.17 20.16
CA VAL A 85 5.73 4.35 20.10
C VAL A 85 6.05 5.39 19.05
N LEU A 86 6.90 6.35 19.40
CA LEU A 86 7.38 7.38 18.48
C LEU A 86 8.50 6.84 17.57
N GLU A 87 8.36 7.07 16.27
CA GLU A 87 9.29 6.66 15.20
C GLU A 87 9.54 7.87 14.25
N ASP A 88 10.59 7.80 13.42
CA ASP A 88 10.83 8.68 12.26
C ASP A 88 10.52 10.18 12.43
N TYR A 89 11.16 10.85 13.39
CA TYR A 89 10.85 12.26 13.73
C TYR A 89 11.99 13.24 13.41
N ASN A 90 11.64 14.46 12.99
CA ASN A 90 12.58 15.59 12.79
C ASN A 90 12.29 16.79 13.73
N ILE A 91 11.47 16.57 14.75
CA ILE A 91 11.06 17.53 15.79
C ILE A 91 11.59 17.07 17.17
N SER A 92 11.47 17.88 18.22
CA SER A 92 11.81 17.40 19.57
C SER A 92 10.90 16.25 19.99
N LYS A 93 11.49 15.23 20.60
CA LYS A 93 10.76 14.03 21.09
C LYS A 93 9.58 14.41 21.97
N GLN A 94 9.78 15.33 22.93
CA GLN A 94 8.70 15.77 23.83
C GLN A 94 7.52 16.37 23.05
N LYS A 95 7.80 17.26 22.10
CA LYS A 95 6.74 17.90 21.30
C LYS A 95 5.98 16.88 20.45
N ALA A 96 6.66 15.90 19.86
CA ALA A 96 6.00 14.84 19.11
C ALA A 96 5.08 13.98 20.00
N MET A 97 5.55 13.62 21.20
CA MET A 97 4.74 12.91 22.19
C MET A 97 3.51 13.72 22.59
N ASP A 98 3.67 15.01 22.87
CA ASP A 98 2.54 15.88 23.26
C ASP A 98 1.48 15.97 22.15
N ILE A 99 1.89 16.12 20.89
CA ILE A 99 0.97 16.16 19.74
C ILE A 99 0.24 14.81 19.58
N ALA A 100 0.97 13.70 19.66
CA ALA A 100 0.40 12.36 19.54
C ALA A 100 -0.60 12.07 20.67
N GLU A 101 -0.24 12.38 21.91
CA GLU A 101 -1.14 12.24 23.07
C GLU A 101 -2.41 13.07 22.91
N ASP A 102 -2.30 14.36 22.57
CA ASP A 102 -3.47 15.22 22.41
C ASP A 102 -4.40 14.73 21.29
N THR A 103 -3.82 14.26 20.18
CA THR A 103 -4.56 13.72 19.03
C THR A 103 -5.29 12.42 19.38
N LEU A 104 -4.64 11.51 20.13
CA LEU A 104 -5.16 10.17 20.42
C LEU A 104 -6.03 10.10 21.69
N LYS A 105 -5.92 11.09 22.60
CA LYS A 105 -6.60 11.08 23.92
C LYS A 105 -8.12 11.17 23.85
N TYR A 106 -8.67 11.87 22.85
CA TYR A 106 -10.12 12.13 22.74
C TYR A 106 -10.83 11.30 21.66
N SER A 107 -10.19 10.24 21.19
CA SER A 107 -10.42 9.76 19.84
C SER A 107 -11.06 8.37 19.78
N LYS A 108 -11.98 8.02 20.71
CA LYS A 108 -12.65 6.69 20.68
C LYS A 108 -13.20 6.36 19.29
N ASP A 109 -13.82 7.34 18.64
CA ASP A 109 -14.34 7.21 17.27
C ASP A 109 -13.24 7.05 16.21
N VAL A 110 -12.06 7.63 16.45
CA VAL A 110 -10.90 7.55 15.55
C VAL A 110 -10.20 6.20 15.67
N MET A 111 -10.08 5.63 16.88
CA MET A 111 -9.52 4.28 17.05
C MET A 111 -10.42 3.22 16.40
N GLU A 112 -11.74 3.40 16.48
CA GLU A 112 -12.69 2.54 15.76
C GLU A 112 -12.51 2.67 14.24
N LEU A 113 -12.35 3.90 13.73
CA LEU A 113 -12.03 4.14 12.32
C LEU A 113 -10.75 3.40 11.89
N PHE A 114 -9.67 3.48 12.68
CA PHE A 114 -8.42 2.79 12.34
C PHE A 114 -8.55 1.27 12.35
N LYS A 115 -9.32 0.72 13.30
CA LYS A 115 -9.65 -0.72 13.31
C LYS A 115 -10.46 -1.12 12.08
N GLN A 116 -11.44 -0.31 11.67
CA GLN A 116 -12.22 -0.55 10.47
C GLN A 116 -11.35 -0.50 9.21
N ARG A 117 -10.52 0.53 9.05
CA ARG A 117 -9.58 0.68 7.93
C ARG A 117 -8.57 -0.46 7.89
N TYR A 118 -8.08 -0.92 9.04
CA TYR A 118 -7.22 -2.09 9.13
C TYR A 118 -7.88 -3.36 8.56
N GLN A 119 -9.15 -3.63 8.91
CA GLN A 119 -9.87 -4.79 8.36
C GLN A 119 -10.02 -4.67 6.83
N GLN A 120 -10.40 -3.50 6.33
CA GLN A 120 -10.50 -3.24 4.89
C GLN A 120 -9.16 -3.48 4.17
N MET A 121 -8.04 -3.07 4.78
CA MET A 121 -6.70 -3.28 4.24
C MET A 121 -6.33 -4.77 4.17
N LYS A 122 -6.69 -5.58 5.17
CA LYS A 122 -6.49 -7.04 5.17
C LYS A 122 -7.32 -7.74 4.10
N GLU A 123 -8.59 -7.35 3.96
CA GLU A 123 -9.49 -7.87 2.92
C GLU A 123 -8.95 -7.55 1.53
N LYS A 124 -8.55 -6.28 1.30
CA LYS A 124 -8.02 -5.85 0.01
C LYS A 124 -6.68 -6.51 -0.32
N GLY A 125 -5.81 -6.72 0.67
CA GLY A 125 -4.57 -7.46 0.48
C GLY A 125 -4.80 -8.91 0.05
N THR A 126 -5.79 -9.58 0.66
CA THR A 126 -6.21 -10.93 0.28
C THR A 126 -6.69 -10.99 -1.16
N GLN A 127 -7.49 -9.99 -1.59
CA GLN A 127 -7.96 -9.89 -2.98
C GLN A 127 -6.79 -9.75 -3.95
N ILE A 128 -5.87 -8.81 -3.71
CA ILE A 128 -4.71 -8.54 -4.58
C ILE A 128 -3.83 -9.78 -4.72
N ILE A 129 -3.50 -10.47 -3.62
CA ILE A 129 -2.68 -11.69 -3.65
C ILE A 129 -3.41 -12.79 -4.45
N THR A 130 -4.71 -12.97 -4.21
CA THR A 130 -5.50 -14.02 -4.88
C THR A 130 -5.59 -13.76 -6.38
N GLU A 131 -5.84 -12.52 -6.80
CA GLU A 131 -5.90 -12.11 -8.20
C GLU A 131 -4.55 -12.29 -8.90
N SER A 132 -3.46 -11.87 -8.24
CA SER A 132 -2.10 -12.07 -8.73
C SER A 132 -1.77 -13.57 -8.92
N ALA A 133 -2.10 -14.40 -7.93
CA ALA A 133 -1.87 -15.85 -8.01
C ALA A 133 -2.71 -16.52 -9.11
N LYS A 134 -3.93 -16.04 -9.37
CA LYS A 134 -4.76 -16.52 -10.50
C LYS A 134 -4.14 -16.11 -11.83
N ALA A 135 -3.72 -14.85 -11.97
CA ALA A 135 -3.09 -14.36 -13.19
C ALA A 135 -1.80 -15.13 -13.52
N ALA A 136 -0.98 -15.45 -12.51
CA ALA A 136 0.23 -16.25 -12.67
C ALA A 136 -0.04 -17.71 -13.10
N LYS A 137 -1.24 -18.26 -12.84
CA LYS A 137 -1.64 -19.62 -13.22
C LYS A 137 -2.32 -19.69 -14.58
N MET A 138 -2.69 -18.57 -15.20
CA MET A 138 -3.30 -18.59 -16.53
C MET A 138 -2.24 -18.99 -17.57
N PRO A 139 -2.52 -19.98 -18.45
CA PRO A 139 -1.58 -20.32 -19.51
C PRO A 139 -1.34 -19.08 -20.37
N HIS A 140 -0.07 -18.71 -20.55
CA HIS A 140 0.31 -17.64 -21.46
C HIS A 140 -0.07 -18.11 -22.86
N VAL A 141 -1.23 -17.68 -23.35
CA VAL A 141 -1.62 -17.92 -24.73
C VAL A 141 -0.63 -17.14 -25.57
N HIS A 142 0.28 -17.82 -26.26
CA HIS A 142 1.09 -17.19 -27.28
C HIS A 142 0.13 -16.57 -28.30
N ALA A 143 0.08 -15.24 -28.36
CA ALA A 143 -0.74 -14.50 -29.31
C ALA A 143 -0.24 -14.66 -30.75
N GLU A 144 0.98 -15.19 -30.91
CA GLU A 144 1.52 -15.55 -32.21
C GLU A 144 0.95 -16.90 -32.66
N PRO A 145 0.41 -17.01 -33.89
CA PRO A 145 0.03 -18.29 -34.43
C PRO A 145 1.27 -19.18 -34.49
N VAL A 146 1.29 -20.22 -33.64
CA VAL A 146 2.34 -21.22 -33.64
C VAL A 146 2.23 -21.97 -34.96
N ILE A 147 3.05 -21.60 -35.94
CA ILE A 147 3.07 -22.30 -37.22
C ILE A 147 3.34 -23.79 -36.98
N GLY A 148 2.43 -24.62 -37.45
CA GLY A 148 2.56 -26.06 -37.26
C GLY A 148 3.83 -26.57 -37.95
N ARG A 149 4.60 -27.45 -37.30
CA ARG A 149 5.83 -28.03 -37.89
C ARG A 149 5.63 -28.63 -39.29
N ASN A 150 4.42 -29.04 -39.64
CA ASN A 150 4.08 -29.62 -40.95
C ASN A 150 3.44 -28.63 -41.94
N GLU A 151 3.15 -27.39 -41.55
CA GLU A 151 2.55 -26.37 -42.41
C GLU A 151 3.56 -25.78 -43.40
N PRO A 152 3.11 -25.19 -44.53
CA PRO A 152 3.99 -24.49 -45.47
C PRO A 152 4.81 -23.39 -44.79
N CYS A 153 6.11 -23.33 -45.08
CA CYS A 153 7.02 -22.39 -44.46
C CYS A 153 6.79 -20.95 -44.96
N PRO A 154 6.70 -19.93 -44.08
CA PRO A 154 6.26 -18.59 -44.45
C PRO A 154 7.34 -17.79 -45.18
N CYS A 155 8.56 -18.31 -45.29
CA CYS A 155 9.63 -17.74 -46.11
C CYS A 155 9.45 -17.95 -47.63
N GLY A 156 8.34 -18.57 -48.05
CA GLY A 156 8.02 -18.78 -49.47
C GLY A 156 8.76 -19.94 -50.13
N SER A 157 9.45 -20.80 -49.36
CA SER A 157 10.23 -21.92 -49.90
C SER A 157 9.38 -23.08 -50.45
N GLY A 158 8.07 -23.10 -50.17
CA GLY A 158 7.17 -24.22 -50.49
C GLY A 158 7.39 -25.49 -49.66
N LYS A 159 8.36 -25.51 -48.75
CA LYS A 159 8.67 -26.66 -47.88
C LYS A 159 7.83 -26.60 -46.59
N LYS A 160 7.64 -27.74 -45.91
CA LYS A 160 7.09 -27.77 -44.55
C LYS A 160 8.02 -27.04 -43.57
N TYR A 161 7.48 -26.30 -42.60
CA TYR A 161 8.25 -25.48 -41.65
C TYR A 161 9.42 -26.24 -41.00
N LYS A 162 9.19 -27.47 -40.52
CA LYS A 162 10.24 -28.33 -39.91
C LYS A 162 11.38 -28.77 -40.84
N LYS A 163 11.24 -28.58 -42.15
CA LYS A 163 12.26 -28.90 -43.17
C LYS A 163 12.88 -27.64 -43.77
N CYS A 164 12.62 -26.47 -43.18
CA CYS A 164 13.10 -25.18 -43.66
C CYS A 164 13.49 -24.30 -42.46
N CYS A 165 12.80 -23.18 -42.20
CA CYS A 165 13.16 -22.25 -41.13
C CYS A 165 13.07 -22.86 -39.71
N GLY A 166 12.32 -23.95 -39.53
CA GLY A 166 12.25 -24.71 -38.28
C GLY A 166 13.11 -25.97 -38.26
N ALA A 167 14.05 -26.12 -39.21
CA ALA A 167 15.07 -27.15 -39.15
C ALA A 167 16.22 -26.64 -38.27
N ALA A 168 16.30 -27.16 -37.05
CA ALA A 168 17.56 -27.18 -36.29
C ALA A 168 18.45 -28.29 -36.85
#